data_AF-A0AAX2GVC4-F1
#
_entry.id   AF-A0AAX2GVC4-F1
#
_cell.length_a   1.000
_cell.length_b   1.000
_cell.length_c   1.000
_cell.angle_alpha   90.00
_cell.angle_beta   90.00
_cell.angle_gamma   90.00
#
_symmetry.space_group_name_H-M   'P 1'
#
loop_
_entity.id
_entity.type
_entity.pdbx_description
1 polymer ?
#
loop_
_entity_poly.entity_id
_entity_poly.type
_entity_poly.pdbx_seq_one_letter_code
_entity_poly.pdbx_strand_id
1 'polypeptide(L)'
;MLFYLFVAAPFLIRIKYLFEVLQEAVERWKNVFFVFFFSVWQLIQIIFVYLQRSKSYSMNEILAKYLPMNAVMPCFELIREKNIYLKIVSERKTRHGDYRRLSSGQHLITMNATTNKYRFLITFVHEVAHLVAFETYGKRIKPHGAEWKYTFRQLMIPFIVPEVFPKQLLGVLQRHFRNPTASSDVDSALAIALKQYDAVSDLSFIYEIPIGSTFRTKDGRIFRKGQRRIKCYDCIELSTGRKYIFQPHAEVELIKS
;
A
#
# COMPACT_ATOMS: atom_id res chain seq x y z
N MET A 1 -84.26 17.03 -41.26
CA MET A 1 -83.15 16.95 -40.27
C MET A 1 -82.56 15.53 -40.18
N LEU A 2 -82.36 14.85 -41.32
CA LEU A 2 -81.81 13.48 -41.40
C LEU A 2 -80.71 13.33 -42.48
N PHE A 3 -80.42 14.39 -43.24
CA PHE A 3 -79.42 14.38 -44.32
C PHE A 3 -77.98 14.72 -43.86
N TYR A 4 -77.82 15.27 -42.65
CA TYR A 4 -76.49 15.62 -42.09
C TYR A 4 -75.77 14.45 -41.40
N LEU A 5 -76.47 13.36 -41.10
CA LEU A 5 -75.90 12.20 -40.39
C LEU A 5 -75.14 11.22 -41.31
N PHE A 6 -75.37 11.25 -42.63
CA PHE A 6 -74.75 10.30 -43.57
C PHE A 6 -73.38 10.76 -44.13
N VAL A 7 -73.03 12.05 -44.01
CA VAL A 7 -71.76 12.58 -44.55
C VAL A 7 -70.64 12.61 -43.50
N ALA A 8 -70.97 12.60 -42.20
CA ALA A 8 -69.99 12.69 -41.11
C ALA A 8 -69.42 11.33 -40.65
N ALA A 9 -70.15 10.23 -40.86
CA ALA A 9 -69.75 8.90 -40.40
C ALA A 9 -68.41 8.37 -41.01
N PRO A 10 -68.15 8.54 -42.33
CA PRO A 10 -66.87 8.10 -42.92
C PRO A 10 -65.67 8.93 -42.42
N PHE A 11 -65.88 10.20 -42.11
CA PHE A 11 -64.85 11.11 -41.61
C PHE A 11 -64.44 10.76 -40.17
N LEU A 12 -65.41 10.45 -39.31
CA LEU A 12 -65.17 10.01 -37.94
C LEU A 12 -64.48 8.64 -37.86
N ILE A 13 -64.81 7.71 -38.77
CA ILE A 13 -64.10 6.42 -38.89
C ILE A 13 -62.64 6.62 -39.29
N ARG A 14 -62.37 7.55 -40.22
CA ARG A 14 -60.99 7.85 -40.66
C ARG A 14 -60.16 8.54 -39.57
N ILE A 15 -60.77 9.41 -38.76
CA ILE A 15 -60.12 10.02 -37.60
C ILE A 15 -59.84 8.98 -36.51
N LYS A 16 -60.79 8.08 -36.23
CA LYS A 16 -60.59 7.01 -35.26
C LYS A 16 -59.46 6.07 -35.67
N TYR A 17 -59.42 5.67 -36.95
CA TYR A 17 -58.34 4.85 -37.49
C TYR A 17 -56.98 5.56 -37.41
N LEU A 18 -56.92 6.85 -37.75
CA LEU A 18 -55.68 7.65 -37.61
C LEU A 18 -55.25 7.78 -36.15
N PHE A 19 -56.19 7.92 -35.21
CA PHE A 19 -55.91 7.96 -33.78
C PHE A 19 -55.38 6.63 -33.26
N GLU A 20 -55.96 5.51 -33.67
CA GLU A 20 -55.48 4.15 -33.32
C GLU A 20 -54.08 3.88 -33.90
N VAL A 21 -53.84 4.24 -35.17
CA VAL A 21 -52.50 4.14 -35.79
C VAL A 21 -51.47 5.04 -35.08
N LEU A 22 -51.87 6.24 -34.65
CA LEU A 22 -51.01 7.14 -33.88
C LEU A 22 -50.71 6.59 -32.48
N GLN A 23 -51.69 6.01 -31.79
CA GLN A 23 -51.49 5.37 -30.48
C GLN A 23 -50.55 4.16 -30.60
N GLU A 24 -50.76 3.31 -31.61
CA GLU A 24 -49.93 2.14 -31.86
C GLU A 24 -48.50 2.54 -32.27
N ALA A 25 -48.35 3.59 -33.08
CA ALA A 25 -47.04 4.19 -33.36
C ALA A 25 -46.39 4.70 -32.06
N VAL A 26 -47.09 5.49 -31.24
CA VAL A 26 -46.56 6.05 -29.98
C VAL A 26 -46.09 4.94 -29.03
N GLU A 27 -46.84 3.85 -28.87
CA GLU A 27 -46.40 2.72 -28.05
C GLU A 27 -45.21 1.95 -28.64
N ARG A 28 -45.15 1.82 -29.96
CA ARG A 28 -44.01 1.22 -30.65
C ARG A 28 -42.74 2.06 -30.45
N TRP A 29 -42.86 3.39 -30.48
CA TRP A 29 -41.75 4.31 -30.22
C TRP A 29 -41.31 4.30 -28.74
N LYS A 30 -42.22 4.21 -27.77
CA LYS A 30 -41.87 4.08 -26.34
C LYS A 30 -40.99 2.87 -26.06
N ASN A 31 -41.31 1.72 -26.68
CA ASN A 31 -40.49 0.51 -26.56
C ASN A 31 -39.11 0.68 -27.21
N VAL A 32 -39.01 1.34 -28.37
CA VAL A 32 -37.73 1.63 -29.02
C VAL A 32 -36.86 2.57 -28.17
N PHE A 33 -37.45 3.63 -27.60
CA PHE A 33 -36.74 4.52 -26.69
C PHE A 33 -36.30 3.79 -25.41
N PHE A 34 -37.17 2.98 -24.80
CA PHE A 34 -36.83 2.20 -23.61
C PHE A 34 -35.66 1.23 -23.86
N VAL A 35 -35.70 0.47 -24.95
CA VAL A 35 -34.62 -0.46 -25.34
C VAL A 35 -33.33 0.28 -25.65
N PHE A 36 -33.40 1.45 -26.31
CA PHE A 36 -32.24 2.28 -26.58
C PHE A 36 -31.62 2.85 -25.29
N PHE A 37 -32.42 3.40 -24.38
CA PHE A 37 -31.92 3.92 -23.11
C PHE A 37 -31.38 2.83 -22.20
N PHE A 38 -32.04 1.66 -22.14
CA PHE A 38 -31.56 0.51 -21.39
C PHE A 38 -30.24 -0.03 -21.94
N SER A 39 -30.10 -0.14 -23.26
CA SER A 39 -28.84 -0.58 -23.89
C SER A 39 -27.71 0.44 -23.73
N VAL A 40 -28.00 1.74 -23.85
CA VAL A 40 -27.03 2.82 -23.56
C VAL A 40 -26.61 2.82 -22.10
N TRP A 41 -27.54 2.64 -21.16
CA TRP A 41 -27.24 2.52 -19.73
C TRP A 41 -26.36 1.29 -19.44
N GLN A 42 -26.66 0.14 -20.04
CA GLN A 42 -25.85 -1.06 -19.90
C GLN A 42 -24.45 -0.89 -20.49
N LEU A 43 -24.32 -0.21 -21.63
CA LEU A 43 -23.02 0.16 -22.21
C LEU A 43 -22.24 1.11 -21.29
N ILE A 44 -22.89 2.11 -20.68
CA ILE A 44 -22.26 3.01 -19.69
C ILE A 44 -21.76 2.21 -18.48
N GLN A 45 -22.54 1.25 -17.97
CA GLN A 45 -22.11 0.37 -16.88
C GLN A 45 -20.89 -0.49 -17.29
N ILE A 46 -20.90 -1.06 -18.49
CA ILE A 46 -19.76 -1.84 -19.02
C ILE A 46 -18.52 -0.96 -19.16
N ILE A 47 -18.65 0.25 -19.71
CA ILE A 47 -17.54 1.21 -19.84
C ILE A 47 -17.03 1.62 -18.45
N PHE A 48 -17.91 1.88 -17.49
CA PHE A 48 -17.53 2.22 -16.12
C PHE A 48 -16.75 1.08 -15.44
N VAL A 49 -17.23 -0.16 -15.56
CA VAL A 49 -16.53 -1.35 -15.07
C VAL A 49 -15.18 -1.52 -15.77
N TYR A 50 -15.12 -1.32 -17.09
CA TYR A 50 -13.88 -1.41 -17.86
C TYR A 50 -12.86 -0.34 -17.45
N LEU A 51 -13.30 0.90 -17.22
CA LEU A 51 -12.47 2.01 -16.73
C LEU A 51 -11.97 1.79 -15.30
N GLN A 52 -12.80 1.22 -14.41
CA GLN A 52 -12.33 0.82 -13.08
C GLN A 52 -11.31 -0.31 -13.16
N ARG A 53 -11.54 -1.29 -14.03
CA ARG A 53 -10.64 -2.44 -14.24
C ARG A 53 -9.29 -2.01 -14.83
N SER A 54 -9.27 -1.09 -15.78
CA SER A 54 -8.03 -0.57 -16.37
C SER A 54 -7.19 0.23 -15.36
N LYS A 55 -7.83 1.06 -14.52
CA LYS A 55 -7.14 1.76 -13.41
C LYS A 55 -6.58 0.78 -12.38
N SER A 56 -7.33 -0.28 -12.04
CA SER A 56 -6.86 -1.34 -11.14
C SER A 56 -5.65 -2.09 -11.70
N TYR A 57 -5.65 -2.38 -13.00
CA TYR A 57 -4.53 -3.03 -13.68
C TYR A 57 -3.24 -2.19 -13.59
N SER A 58 -3.34 -0.89 -13.87
CA SER A 58 -2.20 0.05 -13.78
C SER A 58 -1.61 0.16 -12.37
N MET A 59 -2.45 0.16 -11.32
CA MET A 59 -1.95 0.22 -9.93
C MET A 59 -1.23 -1.08 -9.53
N ASN A 60 -1.76 -2.23 -9.93
CA ASN A 60 -1.13 -3.52 -9.64
C ASN A 60 0.27 -3.63 -10.27
N GLU A 61 0.44 -3.14 -11.50
CA GLU A 61 1.75 -3.10 -12.17
C GLU A 61 2.75 -2.18 -11.45
N ILE A 62 2.28 -1.05 -10.91
CA ILE A 62 3.12 -0.15 -10.11
C ILE A 62 3.52 -0.84 -8.80
N LEU A 63 2.56 -1.42 -8.08
CA LEU A 63 2.79 -2.11 -6.82
C LEU A 63 3.72 -3.32 -6.97
N ALA A 64 3.63 -4.06 -8.08
CA ALA A 64 4.48 -5.21 -8.38
C ALA A 64 5.98 -4.84 -8.47
N LYS A 65 6.32 -3.57 -8.70
CA LYS A 65 7.71 -3.08 -8.64
C LYS A 65 8.26 -3.09 -7.22
N TYR A 66 7.40 -2.90 -6.22
CA TYR A 66 7.76 -2.70 -4.82
C TYR A 66 7.33 -3.83 -3.89
N LEU A 67 6.43 -4.72 -4.32
CA LEU A 67 5.90 -5.81 -3.51
C LEU A 67 6.25 -7.19 -4.09
N PRO A 68 6.39 -8.23 -3.24
CA PRO A 68 6.38 -9.62 -3.71
C PRO A 68 5.10 -9.89 -4.49
N MET A 69 5.18 -10.67 -5.57
CA MET A 69 4.05 -10.84 -6.51
C MET A 69 2.77 -11.29 -5.79
N ASN A 70 2.87 -12.24 -4.88
CA ASN A 70 1.74 -12.78 -4.13
C ASN A 70 1.17 -11.83 -3.05
N ALA A 71 1.85 -10.72 -2.78
CA ALA A 71 1.37 -9.68 -1.86
C ALA A 71 0.73 -8.48 -2.57
N VAL A 72 0.85 -8.38 -3.90
CA VAL A 72 0.33 -7.23 -4.68
C VAL A 72 -1.18 -7.10 -4.52
N MET A 73 -1.93 -8.16 -4.81
CA MET A 73 -3.39 -8.11 -4.75
C MET A 73 -3.90 -7.85 -3.32
N PRO A 74 -3.45 -8.57 -2.28
CA PRO A 74 -3.88 -8.26 -0.91
C PRO A 74 -3.57 -6.82 -0.48
N CYS A 75 -2.42 -6.26 -0.87
CA CYS A 75 -2.09 -4.86 -0.56
C CYS A 75 -2.97 -3.89 -1.35
N PHE A 76 -3.25 -4.18 -2.62
CA PHE A 76 -4.17 -3.38 -3.43
C PHE A 76 -5.57 -3.34 -2.80
N GLU A 77 -6.05 -4.47 -2.31
CA GLU A 77 -7.33 -4.56 -1.62
C GLU A 77 -7.34 -3.72 -0.33
N LEU A 78 -6.28 -3.78 0.48
CA LEU A 78 -6.13 -2.88 1.64
C LEU A 78 -6.18 -1.40 1.25
N ILE A 79 -5.52 -1.03 0.15
CA ILE A 79 -5.53 0.36 -0.38
C ILE A 79 -6.95 0.77 -0.77
N ARG A 80 -7.67 -0.11 -1.47
CA ARG A 80 -9.02 0.15 -1.96
C ARG A 80 -10.03 0.26 -0.81
N GLU A 81 -10.07 -0.75 0.06
CA GLU A 81 -11.02 -0.85 1.17
C GLU A 81 -10.87 0.30 2.17
N LYS A 82 -9.64 0.70 2.46
CA LYS A 82 -9.34 1.79 3.40
C LYS A 82 -9.25 3.16 2.74
N ASN A 83 -9.57 3.26 1.45
CA ASN A 83 -9.46 4.49 0.66
C ASN A 83 -8.12 5.19 0.92
N ILE A 84 -7.01 4.46 0.75
CA ILE A 84 -5.67 4.98 0.97
C ILE A 84 -5.18 5.67 -0.30
N TYR A 85 -4.74 6.91 -0.17
CA TYR A 85 -3.90 7.54 -1.16
C TYR A 85 -2.44 7.15 -0.89
N LEU A 86 -1.90 6.24 -1.69
CA LEU A 86 -0.50 5.79 -1.58
C LEU A 86 0.41 6.67 -2.41
N LYS A 87 1.42 7.27 -1.79
CA LYS A 87 2.46 8.07 -2.46
C LYS A 87 3.82 7.42 -2.29
N ILE A 88 4.46 7.01 -3.38
CA ILE A 88 5.83 6.48 -3.35
C ILE A 88 6.79 7.62 -3.74
N VAL A 89 7.77 7.90 -2.88
CA VAL A 89 8.74 8.99 -3.03
C VAL A 89 10.17 8.47 -3.05
N SER A 90 11.13 9.31 -3.44
CA SER A 90 12.56 8.98 -3.30
C SER A 90 12.93 8.73 -1.83
N GLU A 91 13.99 7.94 -1.63
CA GLU A 91 14.44 7.55 -0.28
C GLU A 91 14.76 8.77 0.59
N ARG A 92 14.12 8.84 1.76
CA ARG A 92 14.39 9.83 2.81
C ARG A 92 15.23 9.19 3.90
N LYS A 93 16.19 9.93 4.45
CA LYS A 93 17.10 9.42 5.50
C LYS A 93 16.42 9.15 6.86
N THR A 94 15.29 9.80 7.14
CA THR A 94 14.72 9.84 8.51
C THR A 94 13.58 8.86 8.76
N ARG A 95 12.87 8.41 7.72
CA ARG A 95 11.69 7.53 7.83
C ARG A 95 11.54 6.71 6.57
N HIS A 96 11.15 5.44 6.72
CA HIS A 96 10.84 4.53 5.60
C HIS A 96 9.41 4.70 5.07
N GLY A 97 8.49 5.04 5.97
CA GLY A 97 7.08 5.31 5.66
C GLY A 97 6.48 6.32 6.64
N ASP A 98 5.32 6.86 6.29
CA ASP A 98 4.46 7.61 7.20
C ASP A 98 2.99 7.54 6.81
N TYR A 99 2.14 7.27 7.78
CA TYR A 99 0.70 7.46 7.71
C TYR A 99 0.28 8.82 8.29
N ARG A 100 -0.67 9.49 7.62
CA ARG A 100 -1.44 10.60 8.20
C ARG A 100 -2.85 10.70 7.63
N ARG A 101 -3.78 11.19 8.45
CA ARG A 101 -5.12 11.60 7.99
C ARG A 101 -5.10 13.08 7.62
N LEU A 102 -5.51 13.40 6.40
CA LEU A 102 -5.58 14.79 5.91
C LEU A 102 -6.80 15.51 6.49
N SER A 103 -6.82 16.85 6.41
CA SER A 103 -7.97 17.67 6.81
C SER A 103 -9.25 17.32 6.05
N SER A 104 -9.12 16.87 4.79
CA SER A 104 -10.23 16.36 3.98
C SER A 104 -10.81 15.02 4.48
N GLY A 105 -10.17 14.39 5.47
CA GLY A 105 -10.52 13.05 5.94
C GLY A 105 -9.83 11.91 5.20
N GLN A 106 -9.21 12.18 4.03
CA GLN A 106 -8.47 11.20 3.23
C GLN A 106 -7.26 10.63 3.99
N HIS A 107 -7.02 9.33 3.84
CA HIS A 107 -5.83 8.66 4.37
C HIS A 107 -4.68 8.75 3.38
N LEU A 108 -3.54 9.33 3.79
CA LEU A 108 -2.30 9.34 3.02
C LEU A 108 -1.30 8.38 3.68
N ILE A 109 -0.73 7.50 2.88
CA ILE A 109 0.47 6.76 3.24
C ILE A 109 1.58 7.17 2.27
N THR A 110 2.68 7.67 2.80
CA THR A 110 3.89 7.98 2.03
C THR A 110 4.92 6.89 2.26
N MET A 111 5.45 6.29 1.20
CA MET A 111 6.45 5.22 1.25
C MET A 111 7.72 5.66 0.53
N ASN A 112 8.89 5.34 1.09
CA ASN A 112 10.13 5.45 0.34
C ASN A 112 10.20 4.33 -0.71
N ALA A 113 10.64 4.68 -1.91
CA ALA A 113 11.02 3.71 -2.92
C ALA A 113 12.21 2.88 -2.41
N THR A 114 12.09 1.56 -2.53
CA THR A 114 13.18 0.62 -2.24
C THR A 114 13.08 -0.55 -3.19
N THR A 115 14.22 -1.13 -3.56
CA THR A 115 14.28 -2.37 -4.33
C THR A 115 14.01 -3.60 -3.47
N ASN A 116 14.12 -3.47 -2.14
CA ASN A 116 13.84 -4.55 -1.20
C ASN A 116 12.33 -4.67 -0.98
N LYS A 117 11.70 -5.55 -1.75
CA LYS A 117 10.26 -5.77 -1.75
C LYS A 117 9.70 -6.22 -0.40
N TYR A 118 10.49 -6.97 0.37
CA TYR A 118 10.10 -7.46 1.69
C TYR A 118 10.06 -6.33 2.72
N ARG A 119 11.07 -5.45 2.69
CA ARG A 119 11.11 -4.24 3.54
C ARG A 119 9.97 -3.29 3.20
N PHE A 120 9.69 -3.11 1.91
CA PHE A 120 8.56 -2.30 1.47
C PHE A 120 7.24 -2.86 2.00
N LEU A 121 6.98 -4.17 1.85
CA LEU A 121 5.76 -4.82 2.35
C LEU A 121 5.57 -4.62 3.86
N ILE A 122 6.59 -4.93 4.66
CA ILE A 122 6.52 -4.79 6.13
C ILE A 122 6.23 -3.34 6.53
N THR A 123 6.90 -2.39 5.87
CA THR A 123 6.72 -0.95 6.14
C THR A 123 5.33 -0.48 5.69
N PHE A 124 4.83 -0.96 4.54
CA PHE A 124 3.49 -0.60 4.08
C PHE A 124 2.42 -1.08 5.06
N VAL A 125 2.49 -2.35 5.48
CA VAL A 125 1.54 -2.90 6.46
C VAL A 125 1.69 -2.24 7.83
N HIS A 126 2.89 -1.78 8.21
CA HIS A 126 3.10 -0.95 9.40
C HIS A 126 2.26 0.33 9.37
N GLU A 127 2.30 1.06 8.25
CA GLU A 127 1.53 2.30 8.10
C GLU A 127 0.02 2.02 8.02
N VAL A 128 -0.40 0.94 7.36
CA VAL A 128 -1.80 0.49 7.38
C VAL A 128 -2.24 0.13 8.81
N ALA A 129 -1.37 -0.47 9.62
CA ALA A 129 -1.69 -0.78 11.01
C ALA A 129 -1.93 0.46 11.87
N HIS A 130 -1.23 1.57 11.61
CA HIS A 130 -1.57 2.86 12.26
C HIS A 130 -2.98 3.30 11.89
N LEU A 131 -3.32 3.28 10.59
CA LEU A 131 -4.66 3.61 10.12
C LEU A 131 -5.71 2.77 10.82
N VAL A 132 -5.61 1.44 10.72
CA VAL A 132 -6.63 0.51 11.23
C VAL A 132 -6.75 0.58 12.74
N ALA A 133 -5.64 0.74 13.45
CA ALA A 133 -5.66 0.90 14.91
C ALA A 133 -6.35 2.21 15.31
N PHE A 134 -6.11 3.32 14.62
CA PHE A 134 -6.81 4.58 14.91
C PHE A 134 -8.31 4.53 14.58
N GLU A 135 -8.71 3.82 13.53
CA GLU A 135 -10.13 3.59 13.23
C GLU A 135 -10.81 2.76 14.30
N THR A 136 -10.13 1.72 14.80
CA THR A 136 -10.72 0.73 15.71
C THR A 136 -10.74 1.21 17.16
N TYR A 137 -9.66 1.82 17.63
CA TYR A 137 -9.45 2.15 19.06
C TYR A 137 -9.43 3.66 19.32
N GLY A 138 -9.48 4.48 18.28
CA GLY A 138 -9.43 5.93 18.38
C GLY A 138 -8.02 6.53 18.38
N LYS A 139 -7.94 7.85 18.20
CA LYS A 139 -6.68 8.58 17.97
C LYS A 139 -5.80 8.77 19.22
N ARG A 140 -6.29 8.39 20.41
CA ARG A 140 -5.58 8.58 21.69
C ARG A 140 -4.69 7.40 22.07
N ILE A 141 -4.71 6.32 21.30
CA ILE A 141 -3.82 5.17 21.54
C ILE A 141 -2.35 5.59 21.46
N LYS A 142 -1.50 4.93 22.24
CA LYS A 142 -0.07 5.17 22.18
C LYS A 142 0.47 4.70 20.82
N PRO A 143 1.32 5.49 20.14
CA PRO A 143 2.05 5.03 18.97
C PRO A 143 2.78 3.74 19.30
N HIS A 144 2.58 2.71 18.46
CA HIS A 144 3.19 1.40 18.65
C HIS A 144 2.86 0.73 20.00
N GLY A 145 1.73 1.11 20.61
CA GLY A 145 1.16 0.53 21.84
C GLY A 145 0.57 -0.86 21.62
N ALA A 146 -0.14 -1.38 22.63
CA ALA A 146 -0.70 -2.73 22.60
C ALA A 146 -1.70 -2.92 21.45
N GLU A 147 -2.54 -1.91 21.23
CA GLU A 147 -3.57 -1.87 20.18
C GLU A 147 -2.93 -1.91 18.80
N TRP A 148 -1.95 -1.03 18.55
CA TRP A 148 -1.22 -1.01 17.28
C TRP A 148 -0.46 -2.32 17.06
N LYS A 149 0.24 -2.85 18.07
CA LYS A 149 0.98 -4.11 17.96
C LYS A 149 0.05 -5.28 17.66
N TYR A 150 -1.12 -5.32 18.27
CA TYR A 150 -2.13 -6.32 17.97
C TYR A 150 -2.59 -6.21 16.52
N THR A 151 -3.02 -5.03 16.08
CA THR A 151 -3.45 -4.78 14.69
C THR A 151 -2.36 -5.12 13.69
N PHE A 152 -1.12 -4.72 13.93
CA PHE A 152 0.00 -4.99 13.02
C PHE A 152 0.28 -6.48 12.87
N ARG A 153 0.21 -7.24 13.99
CA ARG A 153 0.30 -8.71 13.93
C ARG A 153 -0.82 -9.29 13.08
N GLN A 154 -2.07 -8.91 13.33
CA GLN A 154 -3.22 -9.47 12.61
C GLN A 154 -3.14 -9.20 11.10
N LEU A 155 -2.78 -7.98 10.71
CA LEU A 155 -2.62 -7.62 9.30
C LEU A 155 -1.47 -8.37 8.63
N MET A 156 -0.42 -8.75 9.37
CA MET A 156 0.74 -9.45 8.82
C MET A 156 0.57 -10.96 8.71
N ILE A 157 -0.33 -11.58 9.47
CA ILE A 157 -0.59 -13.04 9.42
C ILE A 157 -0.73 -13.57 7.98
N PRO A 158 -1.59 -13.02 7.10
CA PRO A 158 -1.77 -13.57 5.74
C PRO A 158 -0.52 -13.42 4.86
N PHE A 159 0.42 -12.55 5.23
CA PHE A 159 1.64 -12.34 4.47
C PHE A 159 2.81 -13.21 4.96
N ILE A 160 2.82 -13.70 6.20
CA ILE A 160 3.95 -14.50 6.74
C ILE A 160 3.81 -15.96 6.28
N VAL A 161 3.91 -16.16 4.97
CA VAL A 161 3.78 -17.45 4.29
C VAL A 161 4.89 -17.64 3.25
N PRO A 162 5.27 -18.89 2.89
CA PRO A 162 6.35 -19.16 1.93
C PRO A 162 6.15 -18.57 0.54
N GLU A 163 4.91 -18.32 0.15
CA GLU A 163 4.53 -17.73 -1.14
C GLU A 163 4.88 -16.24 -1.22
N VAL A 164 4.98 -15.56 -0.07
CA VAL A 164 5.24 -14.11 0.01
C VAL A 164 6.66 -13.83 0.47
N PHE A 165 7.16 -14.56 1.48
CA PHE A 165 8.52 -14.41 1.98
C PHE A 165 9.36 -15.67 1.76
N PRO A 166 10.64 -15.53 1.38
CA PRO A 166 11.61 -16.62 1.38
C PRO A 166 11.63 -17.36 2.72
N LYS A 167 11.80 -18.69 2.66
CA LYS A 167 11.82 -19.56 3.86
C LYS A 167 12.78 -19.08 4.95
N GLN A 168 13.92 -18.50 4.55
CA GLN A 168 14.95 -17.97 5.45
C GLN A 168 14.44 -16.77 6.30
N LEU A 169 13.51 -15.96 5.77
CA LEU A 169 12.92 -14.84 6.50
C LEU A 169 11.81 -15.27 7.46
N LEU A 170 11.09 -16.35 7.17
CA LEU A 170 9.89 -16.75 7.93
C LEU A 170 10.17 -16.93 9.43
N GLY A 171 11.25 -17.61 9.79
CA GLY A 171 11.59 -17.83 11.21
C GLY A 171 11.96 -16.54 11.95
N VAL A 172 12.58 -15.58 11.27
CA VAL A 172 12.90 -14.26 11.85
C VAL A 172 11.64 -13.41 11.99
N LEU A 173 10.79 -13.40 10.96
CA LEU A 173 9.50 -12.70 10.97
C LEU A 173 8.58 -13.22 12.07
N GLN A 174 8.41 -14.53 12.20
CA GLN A 174 7.56 -15.13 13.24
C GLN A 174 8.02 -14.73 14.64
N ARG A 175 9.34 -14.65 14.89
CA ARG A 175 9.87 -14.16 16.17
C ARG A 175 9.60 -12.66 16.35
N HIS A 176 9.88 -11.85 15.34
CA HIS A 176 9.63 -10.41 15.35
C HIS A 176 8.18 -10.09 15.70
N PHE A 177 7.25 -10.74 15.00
CA PHE A 177 5.81 -10.51 15.17
C PHE A 177 5.23 -11.14 16.44
N ARG A 178 6.02 -11.76 17.34
CA ARG A 178 5.53 -12.00 18.71
C ARG A 178 5.32 -10.68 19.45
N ASN A 179 6.22 -9.72 19.25
CA ASN A 179 6.18 -8.39 19.83
C ASN A 179 6.83 -7.37 18.86
N PRO A 180 6.10 -6.95 17.81
CA PRO A 180 6.69 -6.14 16.74
C PRO A 180 7.13 -4.77 17.26
N THR A 181 8.20 -4.25 16.67
CA THR A 181 8.80 -2.95 17.01
C THR A 181 8.33 -1.84 16.08
N ALA A 182 8.63 -0.59 16.46
CA ALA A 182 8.24 0.60 15.70
C ALA A 182 8.92 0.73 14.31
N SER A 183 9.97 -0.06 14.05
CA SER A 183 10.62 -0.18 12.75
C SER A 183 11.28 -1.56 12.66
N SER A 184 11.44 -2.09 11.45
CA SER A 184 12.21 -3.31 11.18
C SER A 184 13.69 -3.14 11.50
N ASP A 185 14.22 -1.91 11.50
CA ASP A 185 15.62 -1.64 11.84
C ASP A 185 15.90 -1.71 13.35
N VAL A 186 14.87 -1.60 14.20
CA VAL A 186 15.04 -1.73 15.66
C VAL A 186 15.36 -3.19 16.03
N ASP A 187 14.81 -4.14 15.29
CA ASP A 187 15.12 -5.56 15.46
C ASP A 187 16.35 -5.92 14.60
N SER A 188 17.50 -6.02 15.25
CA SER A 188 18.76 -6.31 14.55
C SER A 188 18.73 -7.64 13.79
N ALA A 189 18.01 -8.66 14.26
CA ALA A 189 17.93 -9.92 13.56
C ALA A 189 17.12 -9.79 12.26
N LEU A 190 15.99 -9.07 12.32
CA LEU A 190 15.18 -8.78 11.14
C LEU A 190 15.92 -7.85 10.17
N ALA A 191 16.58 -6.81 10.68
CA ALA A 191 17.34 -5.85 9.87
C ALA A 191 18.44 -6.54 9.05
N ILE A 192 19.24 -7.40 9.69
CA ILE A 192 20.30 -8.18 9.02
C ILE A 192 19.70 -9.14 7.99
N ALA A 193 18.64 -9.86 8.34
CA ALA A 193 18.01 -10.81 7.44
C ALA A 193 17.40 -10.13 6.20
N LEU A 194 16.77 -8.96 6.38
CA LEU A 194 16.24 -8.17 5.26
C LEU A 194 17.34 -7.60 4.38
N LYS A 195 18.51 -7.23 4.92
CA LYS A 195 19.64 -6.69 4.14
C LYS A 195 20.09 -7.62 3.02
N GLN A 196 19.98 -8.93 3.22
CA GLN A 196 20.35 -9.93 2.19
C GLN A 196 19.56 -9.78 0.89
N TYR A 197 18.48 -8.98 0.90
CA TYR A 197 17.63 -8.66 -0.24
C TYR A 197 17.74 -7.20 -0.70
N ASP A 198 18.67 -6.43 -0.14
CA ASP A 198 19.08 -5.14 -0.69
C ASP A 198 20.02 -5.33 -1.89
N ALA A 199 20.29 -4.27 -2.65
CA ALA A 199 21.35 -4.28 -3.66
C ALA A 199 22.72 -4.54 -3.01
N VAL A 200 23.59 -5.24 -3.73
CA VAL A 200 24.95 -5.57 -3.28
C VAL A 200 25.68 -4.28 -2.87
N SER A 201 26.30 -4.31 -1.69
CA SER A 201 27.08 -3.22 -1.13
C SER A 201 28.39 -3.77 -0.59
N ASP A 202 29.47 -3.03 -0.81
CA ASP A 202 30.80 -3.36 -0.27
C ASP A 202 30.97 -2.97 1.22
N LEU A 203 29.89 -2.49 1.84
CA LEU A 203 29.88 -2.13 3.26
C LEU A 203 29.80 -3.39 4.12
N SER A 204 30.55 -3.41 5.22
CA SER A 204 30.46 -4.45 6.24
C SER A 204 29.49 -4.03 7.33
N PHE A 205 28.93 -4.97 8.06
CA PHE A 205 28.26 -4.64 9.31
C PHE A 205 29.25 -4.45 10.44
N ILE A 206 28.95 -3.53 11.35
CA ILE A 206 29.85 -3.29 12.49
C ILE A 206 30.05 -4.54 13.34
N TYR A 207 29.09 -5.47 13.42
CA TYR A 207 29.29 -6.71 14.18
C TYR A 207 30.37 -7.62 13.57
N GLU A 208 30.63 -7.51 12.26
CA GLU A 208 31.54 -8.37 11.49
C GLU A 208 33.01 -7.93 11.60
N ILE A 209 33.27 -6.63 11.77
CA ILE A 209 34.64 -6.12 11.82
C ILE A 209 35.33 -6.40 13.17
N PRO A 210 36.65 -6.60 13.25
CA PRO A 210 37.35 -6.81 14.52
C PRO A 210 37.24 -5.64 15.51
N ILE A 211 37.36 -5.94 16.81
CA ILE A 211 37.49 -4.88 17.84
C ILE A 211 38.81 -4.14 17.60
N GLY A 212 38.78 -2.81 17.75
CA GLY A 212 39.94 -1.95 17.50
C GLY A 212 40.07 -1.49 16.05
N SER A 213 39.34 -2.11 15.10
CA SER A 213 39.32 -1.67 13.70
C SER A 213 38.79 -0.25 13.55
N THR A 214 39.35 0.47 12.59
CA THR A 214 38.90 1.80 12.18
C THR A 214 37.93 1.67 11.01
N PHE A 215 36.82 2.40 11.05
CA PHE A 215 35.80 2.35 10.01
C PHE A 215 35.22 3.74 9.73
N ARG A 216 34.66 3.90 8.52
CA ARG A 216 33.96 5.12 8.09
C ARG A 216 32.46 4.88 8.02
N THR A 217 31.68 5.86 8.48
CA THR A 217 30.22 5.86 8.33
C THR A 217 29.80 6.58 7.05
N LYS A 218 28.53 6.41 6.65
CA LYS A 218 27.96 6.98 5.41
C LYS A 218 28.04 8.51 5.30
N ASP A 219 28.17 9.21 6.43
CA ASP A 219 28.37 10.67 6.52
C ASP A 219 29.85 11.09 6.52
N GLY A 220 30.77 10.15 6.30
CA GLY A 220 32.21 10.38 6.16
C GLY A 220 32.99 10.40 7.47
N ARG A 221 32.31 10.32 8.63
CA ARG A 221 32.96 10.32 9.94
C ARG A 221 33.72 9.02 10.18
N ILE A 222 34.83 9.09 10.92
CA ILE A 222 35.72 7.97 11.17
C ILE A 222 35.69 7.58 12.64
N PHE A 223 35.52 6.30 12.90
CA PHE A 223 35.39 5.74 14.23
C PHE A 223 36.32 4.55 14.42
N ARG A 224 36.66 4.28 15.68
CA ARG A 224 37.29 3.03 16.10
C ARG A 224 36.28 2.17 16.85
N LYS A 225 36.11 0.91 16.42
CA LYS A 225 35.23 -0.05 17.08
C LYS A 225 35.80 -0.42 18.45
N GLY A 226 34.98 -0.30 19.48
CA GLY A 226 35.28 -0.72 20.84
C GLY A 226 34.54 -2.00 21.22
N GLN A 227 34.32 -2.15 22.52
CA GLN A 227 33.70 -3.34 23.10
C GLN A 227 32.21 -3.44 22.78
N ARG A 228 31.71 -4.68 22.76
CA ARG A 228 30.29 -4.96 22.70
C ARG A 228 29.68 -4.72 24.09
N ARG A 229 28.56 -4.00 24.14
CA ARG A 229 27.66 -3.90 25.31
C ARG A 229 26.67 -5.07 25.30
N ILE A 230 25.47 -4.89 25.85
CA ILE A 230 24.40 -5.90 25.82
C ILE A 230 24.00 -6.23 24.36
N LYS A 231 23.64 -5.21 23.56
CA LYS A 231 23.19 -5.38 22.17
C LYS A 231 23.91 -4.51 21.15
N CYS A 232 24.67 -3.52 21.59
CA CYS A 232 25.28 -2.51 20.72
C CYS A 232 26.80 -2.48 20.90
N TYR A 233 27.49 -1.72 20.06
CA TYR A 233 28.94 -1.53 20.13
C TYR A 233 29.27 -0.10 20.53
N ASP A 234 30.18 0.06 21.48
CA ASP A 234 30.78 1.36 21.77
C ASP A 234 31.84 1.67 20.73
N CYS A 235 31.79 2.86 20.16
CA CYS A 235 32.77 3.31 19.18
C CYS A 235 33.23 4.72 19.54
N ILE A 236 34.49 5.03 19.27
CA ILE A 236 35.06 6.36 19.53
C ILE A 236 35.26 7.04 18.19
N GLU A 237 34.72 8.24 18.04
CA GLU A 237 35.03 9.08 16.88
C GLU A 237 36.47 9.56 16.97
N LEU A 238 37.27 9.33 15.92
CA LEU A 238 38.70 9.64 15.95
C LEU A 238 39.00 11.14 15.94
N SER A 239 38.15 11.96 15.32
CA SER A 239 38.35 13.41 15.26
C SER A 239 38.06 14.14 16.57
N THR A 240 37.11 13.64 17.37
CA THR A 240 36.63 14.33 18.59
C THR A 240 36.92 13.57 19.88
N GLY A 241 37.26 12.28 19.82
CA GLY A 241 37.39 11.39 20.98
C GLY A 241 36.06 11.04 21.65
N ARG A 242 34.91 11.50 21.12
CA ARG A 242 33.59 11.25 21.72
C ARG A 242 33.15 9.80 21.48
N LYS A 243 32.47 9.24 22.48
CA LYS A 243 31.88 7.89 22.40
C LYS A 243 30.49 7.93 21.78
N TYR A 244 30.24 6.97 20.89
CA TYR A 244 28.98 6.75 20.19
C TYR A 244 28.58 5.28 20.29
N ILE A 245 27.29 5.01 20.21
CA ILE A 245 26.72 3.66 20.27
C ILE A 245 26.22 3.28 18.88
N PHE A 246 26.67 2.13 18.40
CA PHE A 246 26.29 1.59 17.10
C PHE A 246 25.47 0.30 17.26
N GLN A 247 24.36 0.21 16.53
CA GLN A 247 23.60 -1.03 16.42
C GLN A 247 24.42 -2.08 15.66
N PRO A 248 24.25 -3.39 15.91
CA PRO A 248 25.00 -4.44 15.23
C PRO A 248 24.90 -4.38 13.71
N HIS A 249 23.72 -4.04 13.20
CA HIS A 249 23.42 -3.97 11.77
C HIS A 249 23.81 -2.62 11.14
N ALA A 250 24.53 -1.75 11.85
CA ALA A 250 25.04 -0.52 11.27
C ALA A 250 26.08 -0.84 10.19
N GLU A 251 25.85 -0.33 8.98
CA GLU A 251 26.76 -0.48 7.84
C GLU A 251 27.94 0.49 7.97
N VAL A 252 29.14 -0.02 7.75
CA VAL A 252 30.40 0.69 7.90
C VAL A 252 31.38 0.27 6.81
N GLU A 253 32.20 1.22 6.35
CA GLU A 253 33.31 0.95 5.44
C GLU A 253 34.56 0.68 6.29
N LEU A 254 35.08 -0.54 6.24
CA LEU A 254 36.31 -0.89 6.96
C LEU A 254 37.50 -0.17 6.33
N ILE A 255 38.19 0.67 7.10
CA ILE A 255 39.43 1.31 6.66
C ILE A 255 40.56 0.33 6.95
N LYS A 256 41.09 -0.28 5.89
CA LYS A 256 42.29 -1.12 5.98
C LYS A 256 43.48 -0.21 6.28
N SER A 257 44.18 -0.51 7.37
CA SER A 257 45.49 0.04 7.72
C SER A 257 46.58 -0.56 6.84
#